data_AF-A0A969CCZ7-F1
#
_entry.id   AF-A0A969CCZ7-F1
#
_cell.length_a   1.000
_cell.length_b   1.000
_cell.length_c   1.000
_cell.angle_alpha   90.00
_cell.angle_beta   90.00
_cell.angle_gamma   90.00
#
_symmetry.space_group_name_H-M   'P 1'
#
loop_
_entity.id
_entity.type
_entity.pdbx_description
1 polymer ?
#
loop_
_entity_poly.entity_id
_entity_poly.type
_entity_poly.pdbx_seq_one_letter_code
_entity_poly.pdbx_strand_id
1 'polypeptide(L)'
;MKIRSFLTIATITAIAGTNLTSVTAEMPQNRGQLLANSQLSQTQIDRLKSLETKVAVPTYVPAGFQVAGLQIQPCPSGVRRFCPNYVIIYRNSNNSCFAIESTGGGIGDMPSDNLEKSYPVNNSILGKSAVLKYRKNPQRSGPTLTGNWSGQGPFYRFTGAGSRFFLNNVSTELSNCSDISPQEAVRVWESLRYLP
;
A
#
# COMPACT_ATOMS: atom_id res chain seq x y z
N MET A 1 -68.92 -54.73 13.56
CA MET A 1 -68.19 -53.99 14.60
C MET A 1 -67.16 -53.10 13.90
N LYS A 2 -67.22 -51.78 14.11
CA LYS A 2 -66.52 -50.76 13.31
C LYS A 2 -65.04 -50.64 13.69
N ILE A 3 -64.20 -50.58 12.65
CA ILE A 3 -62.76 -50.24 12.62
C ILE A 3 -62.54 -48.84 13.20
N ARG A 4 -61.45 -48.61 13.97
CA ARG A 4 -60.53 -47.45 13.85
C ARG A 4 -59.15 -47.76 14.45
N SER A 5 -58.15 -47.87 13.58
CA SER A 5 -56.72 -47.82 13.88
C SER A 5 -56.29 -46.39 14.21
N PHE A 6 -55.44 -46.23 15.21
CA PHE A 6 -54.78 -44.95 15.52
C PHE A 6 -53.41 -44.88 14.83
N LEU A 7 -53.25 -43.90 13.93
CA LEU A 7 -51.98 -43.51 13.34
C LEU A 7 -51.22 -42.64 14.34
N THR A 8 -49.96 -42.99 14.63
CA THR A 8 -49.04 -42.16 15.40
C THR A 8 -48.29 -41.23 14.45
N ILE A 9 -48.43 -39.91 14.65
CA ILE A 9 -47.72 -38.88 13.86
C ILE A 9 -46.38 -38.60 14.54
N ALA A 10 -45.27 -38.81 13.82
CA ALA A 10 -43.93 -38.41 14.24
C ALA A 10 -43.69 -36.94 13.85
N THR A 11 -43.48 -36.07 14.83
CA THR A 11 -43.10 -34.67 14.63
C THR A 11 -41.59 -34.55 14.43
N ILE A 12 -41.18 -34.22 13.21
CA ILE A 12 -39.81 -33.84 12.86
C ILE A 12 -39.61 -32.38 13.30
N THR A 13 -38.74 -32.15 14.27
CA THR A 13 -38.35 -30.79 14.70
C THR A 13 -37.15 -30.35 13.88
N ALA A 14 -37.33 -29.40 12.97
CA ALA A 14 -36.25 -28.79 12.20
C ALA A 14 -35.49 -27.79 13.09
N ILE A 15 -34.21 -28.05 13.35
CA ILE A 15 -33.32 -27.11 14.04
C ILE A 15 -32.80 -26.13 13.00
N ALA A 16 -33.30 -24.89 13.04
CA ALA A 16 -32.76 -23.79 12.25
C ALA A 16 -31.39 -23.40 12.81
N GLY A 17 -30.33 -23.72 12.06
CA GLY A 17 -28.97 -23.27 12.35
C GLY A 17 -28.83 -21.78 12.05
N THR A 18 -28.58 -20.97 13.07
CA THR A 18 -28.22 -19.56 12.91
C THR A 18 -26.75 -19.47 12.51
N ASN A 19 -26.49 -19.00 11.28
CA ASN A 19 -25.15 -18.61 10.86
C ASN A 19 -24.75 -17.34 11.61
N LEU A 20 -23.89 -17.49 12.62
CA LEU A 20 -23.18 -16.38 13.24
C LEU A 20 -22.12 -15.88 12.25
N THR A 21 -22.42 -14.84 11.49
CA THR A 21 -21.39 -14.07 10.80
C THR A 21 -20.67 -13.22 11.83
N SER A 22 -19.48 -13.67 12.22
CA SER A 22 -18.54 -12.87 13.01
C SER A 22 -18.09 -11.67 12.17
N VAL A 23 -18.69 -10.51 12.43
CA VAL A 23 -18.19 -9.23 11.95
C VAL A 23 -16.90 -8.95 12.71
N THR A 24 -15.75 -9.22 12.11
CA THR A 24 -14.47 -8.72 12.64
C THR A 24 -14.45 -7.21 12.42
N ALA A 25 -14.87 -6.46 13.43
CA ALA A 25 -14.54 -5.04 13.53
C ALA A 25 -13.02 -4.91 13.51
N GLU A 26 -12.47 -4.17 12.54
CA GLU A 26 -11.06 -3.77 12.55
C GLU A 26 -10.80 -3.00 13.85
N MET A 27 -10.07 -3.61 14.78
CA MET A 27 -9.66 -2.92 16.00
C MET A 27 -8.92 -1.63 15.61
N PRO A 28 -9.22 -0.48 16.24
CA PRO A 28 -8.46 0.73 16.00
C PRO A 28 -6.99 0.45 16.29
N GLN A 29 -6.15 0.46 15.24
CA GLN A 29 -4.71 0.30 15.40
C GLN A 29 -4.22 1.35 16.40
N ASN A 30 -3.61 0.90 17.50
CA ASN A 30 -2.96 1.79 18.45
C ASN A 30 -1.91 2.61 17.69
N ARG A 31 -1.89 3.94 17.85
CA ARG A 31 -0.90 4.84 17.21
C ARG A 31 0.53 4.32 17.37
N GLY A 32 0.89 3.80 18.55
CA GLY A 32 2.20 3.21 18.79
C GLY A 32 2.51 2.00 17.89
N GLN A 33 1.50 1.15 17.63
CA GLN A 33 1.63 -0.02 16.78
C GLN A 33 1.75 0.36 15.30
N LEU A 34 1.02 1.38 14.84
CA LEU A 34 1.15 1.92 13.48
C LEU A 34 2.58 2.40 13.21
N LEU A 35 3.12 3.20 14.14
CA LEU A 35 4.48 3.74 14.02
C LEU A 35 5.53 2.63 14.06
N ALA A 36 5.41 1.68 14.99
CA ALA A 36 6.32 0.54 15.08
C ALA A 36 6.33 -0.29 13.78
N ASN A 37 5.16 -0.54 13.19
CA ASN A 37 5.07 -1.34 11.98
C ASN A 37 5.67 -0.64 10.75
N SER A 38 5.67 0.70 10.72
CA SER A 38 6.23 1.47 9.60
C SER A 38 7.76 1.41 9.48
N GLN A 39 8.44 0.88 10.50
CA GLN A 39 9.90 0.84 10.62
C GLN A 39 10.59 2.22 10.61
N LEU A 40 9.86 3.29 10.89
CA LEU A 40 10.38 4.65 10.99
C LEU A 40 10.81 4.98 12.43
N SER A 41 11.97 5.63 12.57
CA SER A 41 12.40 6.25 13.83
C SER A 41 11.59 7.51 14.14
N GLN A 42 11.59 7.95 15.41
CA GLN A 42 10.91 9.18 15.81
C GLN A 42 11.44 10.40 15.05
N THR A 43 12.76 10.51 14.85
CA THR A 43 13.35 11.61 14.07
C THR A 43 12.87 11.60 12.61
N GLN A 44 12.68 10.44 11.99
CA GLN A 44 12.12 10.35 10.64
C GLN A 44 10.64 10.76 10.59
N ILE A 45 9.88 10.37 11.62
CA ILE A 45 8.47 10.77 11.81
C ILE A 45 8.37 12.28 11.92
N ASP A 46 9.20 12.92 12.75
CA ASP A 46 9.17 14.37 12.96
C ASP A 46 9.52 15.14 11.68
N ARG A 47 10.51 14.63 10.91
CA ARG A 47 10.87 15.18 9.60
C ARG A 47 9.78 15.03 8.54
N LEU A 48 9.02 13.94 8.57
CA LEU A 48 7.86 13.77 7.69
C LEU A 48 6.74 14.73 8.08
N LYS A 49 6.48 14.90 9.38
CA LYS A 49 5.46 15.82 9.90
C LYS A 49 5.76 17.28 9.59
N SER A 50 7.04 17.68 9.52
CA SER A 50 7.43 19.04 9.16
C SER A 50 7.07 19.44 7.72
N LEU A 51 6.58 18.50 6.90
CA LEU A 51 6.04 18.82 5.57
C LEU A 51 4.63 19.44 5.63
N GLU A 52 3.98 19.44 6.80
CA GLU A 52 2.65 20.02 7.04
C GLU A 52 1.59 19.53 6.03
N THR A 53 1.74 18.27 5.60
CA THR A 53 0.84 17.59 4.68
C THR A 53 0.45 16.23 5.25
N LYS A 54 -0.59 15.62 4.68
CA LYS A 54 -0.92 14.23 4.99
C LYS A 54 0.23 13.34 4.50
N VAL A 55 0.80 12.56 5.41
CA VAL A 55 1.86 11.59 5.11
C VAL A 55 1.26 10.20 5.22
N ALA A 56 1.33 9.40 4.15
CA ALA A 56 0.93 8.01 4.16
C ALA A 56 2.15 7.08 4.27
N VAL A 57 2.11 6.18 5.25
CA VAL A 57 3.16 5.19 5.50
C VAL A 57 2.57 3.78 5.51
N PRO A 58 3.30 2.75 5.08
CA PRO A 58 2.82 1.38 5.13
C PRO A 58 2.77 0.91 6.58
N THR A 59 1.66 0.25 6.95
CA THR A 59 1.51 -0.43 8.25
C THR A 59 1.85 -1.92 8.17
N TYR A 60 2.14 -2.40 6.97
CA TYR A 60 2.71 -3.70 6.70
C TYR A 60 4.02 -3.49 5.94
N VAL A 61 5.13 -3.85 6.57
CA VAL A 61 6.45 -3.92 5.96
C VAL A 61 6.86 -5.40 5.92
N PRO A 62 7.25 -5.96 4.76
CA PRO A 62 7.59 -7.38 4.66
C PRO A 62 8.71 -7.76 5.62
N ALA A 63 8.72 -9.02 6.07
CA ALA A 63 9.73 -9.49 7.02
C ALA A 63 11.16 -9.26 6.51
N GLY A 64 12.03 -8.76 7.38
CA GLY A 64 13.42 -8.46 7.07
C GLY A 64 13.65 -7.14 6.32
N PHE A 65 12.61 -6.40 5.95
CA PHE A 65 12.75 -5.04 5.43
C PHE A 65 12.85 -4.02 6.55
N GLN A 66 13.66 -3.00 6.32
CA GLN A 66 13.82 -1.83 7.18
C GLN A 66 13.91 -0.56 6.33
N VAL A 67 13.65 0.60 6.95
CA VAL A 67 13.84 1.88 6.28
C VAL A 67 15.34 2.10 6.02
N ALA A 68 15.72 2.11 4.76
CA ALA A 68 17.09 2.35 4.29
C ALA A 68 17.34 3.83 3.98
N GLY A 69 16.29 4.61 3.75
CA GLY A 69 16.42 6.02 3.41
C GLY A 69 15.10 6.79 3.51
N LEU A 70 15.23 8.07 3.82
CA LEU A 70 14.13 9.04 3.82
C LEU A 70 14.59 10.30 3.09
N GLN A 71 13.93 10.61 1.99
CA GLN A 71 14.11 11.85 1.24
C GLN A 71 12.85 12.70 1.40
N ILE A 72 13.01 13.99 1.71
CA ILE A 72 11.89 14.94 1.84
C ILE A 72 12.23 16.20 1.05
N GLN A 73 11.22 16.80 0.41
CA GLN A 73 11.34 18.07 -0.27
C GLN A 73 10.15 18.97 0.11
N PRO A 74 10.38 19.99 0.96
CA PRO A 74 9.40 21.03 1.22
C PRO A 74 9.06 21.85 -0.04
N CYS A 75 7.95 22.58 0.01
CA CYS A 75 7.64 23.55 -1.03
C CYS A 75 8.48 24.83 -0.90
N PRO A 76 9.05 25.34 -2.00
CA PRO A 76 9.44 26.73 -2.09
C PRO A 76 8.23 27.65 -1.83
N SER A 77 8.47 28.83 -1.26
CA SER A 77 7.41 29.81 -1.01
C SER A 77 6.63 30.13 -2.29
N GLY A 78 5.30 30.12 -2.21
CA GLY A 78 4.41 30.42 -3.34
C GLY A 78 4.24 29.30 -4.37
N VAL A 79 4.94 28.16 -4.24
CA VAL A 79 4.79 27.00 -5.13
C VAL A 79 4.02 25.90 -4.41
N ARG A 80 2.94 25.39 -5.04
CA ARG A 80 2.15 24.25 -4.51
C ARG A 80 2.06 23.07 -5.48
N ARG A 81 2.53 23.25 -6.72
CA ARG A 81 2.55 22.19 -7.72
C ARG A 81 3.80 21.35 -7.48
N PHE A 82 3.68 20.02 -7.54
CA PHE A 82 4.80 19.09 -7.40
C PHE A 82 5.53 19.16 -6.06
N CYS A 83 4.93 19.66 -4.98
CA CYS A 83 5.49 19.70 -3.64
C CYS A 83 4.36 19.88 -2.60
N PRO A 84 4.59 19.60 -1.30
CA PRO A 84 5.76 18.91 -0.76
C PRO A 84 5.76 17.44 -1.23
N ASN A 85 6.94 16.82 -1.17
CA ASN A 85 7.12 15.42 -1.59
C ASN A 85 7.97 14.67 -0.56
N TYR A 86 7.84 13.35 -0.54
CA TYR A 86 8.78 12.49 0.18
C TYR A 86 8.96 11.15 -0.53
N VAL A 87 10.05 10.48 -0.21
CA VAL A 87 10.30 9.07 -0.54
C VAL A 87 10.78 8.35 0.71
N ILE A 88 10.12 7.25 1.05
CA ILE A 88 10.57 6.31 2.08
C ILE A 88 11.04 5.04 1.37
N ILE A 89 12.30 4.67 1.59
CA ILE A 89 12.97 3.57 0.90
C ILE A 89 13.11 2.41 1.88
N TYR A 90 12.68 1.23 1.47
CA TYR A 90 12.73 0.00 2.25
C TYR A 90 13.66 -1.01 1.58
N ARG A 91 14.53 -1.66 2.35
CA ARG A 91 15.46 -2.68 1.85
C ARG A 91 15.66 -3.80 2.86
N ASN A 92 15.92 -5.00 2.38
CA ASN A 92 16.30 -6.15 3.21
C ASN A 92 17.75 -6.62 2.95
N SER A 93 18.22 -7.58 3.75
CA SER A 93 19.56 -8.16 3.64
C SER A 93 19.79 -8.95 2.33
N ASN A 94 18.71 -9.43 1.70
CA ASN A 94 18.76 -10.15 0.41
C ASN A 94 18.81 -9.19 -0.78
N ASN A 95 19.00 -7.89 -0.53
CA ASN A 95 19.08 -6.86 -1.56
C ASN A 95 17.79 -6.72 -2.39
N SER A 96 16.63 -7.01 -1.79
CA SER A 96 15.33 -6.60 -2.33
C SER A 96 14.96 -5.23 -1.80
N CYS A 97 14.33 -4.40 -2.62
CA CYS A 97 13.95 -3.05 -2.22
C CYS A 97 12.67 -2.54 -2.89
N PHE A 98 12.02 -1.59 -2.23
CA PHE A 98 10.90 -0.81 -2.75
C PHE A 98 10.85 0.55 -2.06
N ALA A 99 9.99 1.44 -2.54
CA ALA A 99 9.74 2.72 -1.92
C ALA A 99 8.26 3.11 -1.94
N ILE A 100 7.90 3.99 -1.02
CA ILE A 100 6.63 4.73 -1.03
C ILE A 100 6.96 6.19 -1.31
N GLU A 101 6.37 6.72 -2.39
CA GLU A 101 6.56 8.11 -2.80
C GLU A 101 5.27 8.90 -2.57
N SER A 102 5.45 10.20 -2.32
CA SER A 102 4.37 11.16 -2.30
C SER A 102 4.70 12.42 -3.07
N THR A 103 3.66 13.07 -3.58
CA THR A 103 3.75 14.40 -4.16
C THR A 103 2.48 15.21 -3.95
N GLY A 104 2.62 16.52 -3.77
CA GLY A 104 1.50 17.44 -3.57
C GLY A 104 0.57 17.63 -4.79
N GLY A 105 0.94 17.11 -5.97
CA GLY A 105 0.05 17.03 -7.15
C GLY A 105 0.57 17.68 -8.42
N GLY A 106 -0.27 17.69 -9.46
CA GLY A 106 0.09 18.14 -10.80
C GLY A 106 0.72 17.06 -11.69
N ILE A 107 0.66 15.80 -11.26
CA ILE A 107 1.25 14.63 -11.93
C ILE A 107 0.19 13.93 -12.77
N GLY A 108 0.52 13.64 -14.03
CA GLY A 108 -0.27 12.77 -14.90
C GLY A 108 0.05 11.29 -14.68
N ASP A 109 -0.78 10.40 -15.24
CA ASP A 109 -0.49 8.97 -15.18
C ASP A 109 0.74 8.63 -16.04
N MET A 110 1.46 7.56 -15.66
CA MET A 110 2.57 7.07 -16.47
C MET A 110 2.05 6.45 -17.77
N PRO A 111 2.72 6.67 -18.91
CA PRO A 111 2.38 6.05 -20.20
C PRO A 111 2.14 4.55 -20.06
N SER A 112 1.17 3.98 -20.76
CA SER A 112 0.83 2.55 -20.67
C SER A 112 1.80 1.62 -21.41
N ASP A 113 2.81 2.19 -22.08
CA ASP A 113 3.78 1.41 -22.84
C ASP A 113 4.46 0.36 -21.96
N ASN A 114 4.68 -0.83 -22.53
CA ASN A 114 5.32 -1.96 -21.86
C ASN A 114 4.57 -2.47 -20.60
N LEU A 115 3.30 -2.12 -20.41
CA LEU A 115 2.45 -2.72 -19.39
C LEU A 115 2.15 -4.17 -19.76
N GLU A 116 2.62 -5.11 -18.94
CA GLU A 116 2.31 -6.54 -19.13
C GLU A 116 1.13 -6.95 -18.24
N LYS A 117 1.04 -6.38 -17.03
CA LYS A 117 -0.02 -6.71 -16.08
C LYS A 117 -0.32 -5.56 -15.12
N SER A 118 -1.57 -5.50 -14.67
CA SER A 118 -2.01 -4.61 -13.60
C SER A 118 -2.68 -5.40 -12.47
N TYR A 119 -2.49 -4.95 -11.24
CA TYR A 119 -3.09 -5.51 -10.04
C TYR A 119 -3.89 -4.42 -9.35
N PRO A 120 -5.20 -4.60 -9.09
CA PRO A 120 -5.98 -3.63 -8.34
C PRO A 120 -5.45 -3.52 -6.90
N VAL A 121 -5.52 -2.32 -6.33
CA VAL A 121 -5.12 -2.04 -4.96
C VAL A 121 -6.27 -1.38 -4.23
N ASN A 122 -6.71 -2.00 -3.14
CA ASN A 122 -7.82 -1.50 -2.34
C ASN A 122 -7.31 -0.78 -1.08
N ASN A 123 -7.38 0.54 -1.10
CA ASN A 123 -7.03 1.36 0.06
C ASN A 123 -7.81 2.69 0.02
N SER A 124 -8.38 3.09 1.16
CA SER A 124 -9.19 4.30 1.26
C SER A 124 -8.41 5.61 1.05
N ILE A 125 -7.11 5.64 1.35
CA ILE A 125 -6.21 6.77 1.06
C ILE A 125 -6.02 6.94 -0.44
N LEU A 126 -5.85 5.83 -1.17
CA LEU A 126 -5.54 5.84 -2.59
C LEU A 126 -6.77 6.04 -3.47
N GLY A 127 -7.94 5.61 -3.00
CA GLY A 127 -9.19 5.64 -3.77
C GLY A 127 -9.35 4.42 -4.68
N LYS A 128 -10.47 4.38 -5.42
CA LYS A 128 -10.91 3.17 -6.15
C LYS A 128 -10.12 2.84 -7.42
N SER A 129 -9.30 3.76 -7.91
CA SER A 129 -8.55 3.63 -9.17
C SER A 129 -7.07 3.29 -8.98
N ALA A 130 -6.66 2.91 -7.77
CA ALA A 130 -5.29 2.54 -7.49
C ALA A 130 -4.96 1.16 -8.11
N VAL A 131 -3.90 1.12 -8.90
CA VAL A 131 -3.44 -0.06 -9.63
C VAL A 131 -1.92 -0.15 -9.60
N LEU A 132 -1.42 -1.32 -9.22
CA LEU A 132 0.00 -1.64 -9.30
C LEU A 132 0.27 -2.14 -10.71
N LYS A 133 1.17 -1.48 -11.42
CA LYS A 133 1.54 -1.81 -12.80
C LYS A 133 2.84 -2.62 -12.78
N TYR A 134 2.84 -3.76 -13.47
CA TYR A 134 4.01 -4.58 -13.74
C TYR A 134 4.40 -4.38 -15.20
N ARG A 135 5.59 -3.81 -15.40
CA ARG A 135 6.04 -3.32 -16.70
C ARG A 135 7.34 -3.97 -17.11
N LYS A 136 7.46 -4.32 -18.38
CA LYS A 136 8.74 -4.71 -18.97
C LYS A 136 9.66 -3.50 -19.01
N ASN A 137 10.88 -3.65 -18.52
CA ASN A 137 11.90 -2.63 -18.63
C ASN A 137 13.01 -3.11 -19.57
N PRO A 138 13.10 -2.63 -20.82
CA PRO A 138 14.12 -3.08 -21.76
C PRO A 138 15.54 -2.65 -21.36
N GLN A 139 15.68 -1.69 -20.44
CA GLN A 139 16.97 -1.20 -19.94
C GLN A 139 17.46 -1.97 -18.71
N ARG A 140 16.69 -2.96 -18.21
CA ARG A 140 17.05 -3.75 -17.03
C ARG A 140 16.74 -5.23 -17.25
N SER A 141 17.52 -6.11 -16.62
CA SER A 141 17.17 -7.53 -16.52
C SER A 141 16.02 -7.70 -15.52
N GLY A 142 14.79 -7.51 -15.98
CA GLY A 142 13.60 -7.76 -15.19
C GLY A 142 12.51 -6.70 -15.33
N PRO A 143 11.31 -7.02 -14.86
CA PRO A 143 10.19 -6.08 -14.80
C PRO A 143 10.44 -4.97 -13.78
N THR A 144 9.60 -3.94 -13.84
CA THR A 144 9.49 -2.90 -12.80
C THR A 144 8.06 -2.87 -12.27
N LEU A 145 7.94 -2.81 -10.95
CA LEU A 145 6.67 -2.58 -10.27
C LEU A 145 6.47 -1.08 -10.01
N THR A 146 5.35 -0.50 -10.43
CA THR A 146 5.05 0.91 -10.16
C THR A 146 3.55 1.12 -9.99
N GLY A 147 3.15 1.72 -8.88
CA GLY A 147 1.78 2.19 -8.68
C GLY A 147 1.49 3.44 -9.51
N ASN A 148 0.26 3.59 -9.99
CA ASN A 148 -0.19 4.91 -10.45
C ASN A 148 -0.29 5.88 -9.27
N TRP A 149 -0.07 7.16 -9.55
CA TRP A 149 -0.30 8.22 -8.57
C TRP A 149 -1.77 8.26 -8.17
N SER A 150 -2.04 8.02 -6.89
CA SER A 150 -3.39 7.86 -6.36
C SER A 150 -3.54 8.57 -5.01
N GLY A 151 -4.70 9.18 -4.75
CA GLY A 151 -4.95 9.91 -3.52
C GLY A 151 -5.96 11.06 -3.67
N GLN A 152 -6.52 11.52 -2.55
CA GLN A 152 -7.38 12.71 -2.47
C GLN A 152 -6.62 13.86 -1.78
N GLY A 153 -5.72 14.51 -2.50
CA GLY A 153 -4.80 15.51 -1.96
C GLY A 153 -3.37 15.20 -2.39
N PRO A 154 -2.40 15.00 -1.49
CA PRO A 154 -1.13 14.41 -1.90
C PRO A 154 -1.41 13.07 -2.57
N PHE A 155 -0.70 12.81 -3.66
CA PHE A 155 -0.77 11.55 -4.37
C PHE A 155 0.36 10.66 -3.89
N TYR A 156 0.08 9.37 -3.79
CA TYR A 156 1.04 8.36 -3.35
C TYR A 156 1.19 7.29 -4.41
N ARG A 157 2.36 6.66 -4.45
CA ARG A 157 2.57 5.45 -5.25
C ARG A 157 3.55 4.50 -4.59
N PHE A 158 3.41 3.22 -4.95
CA PHE A 158 4.44 2.22 -4.76
C PHE A 158 5.48 2.35 -5.88
N THR A 159 6.75 2.21 -5.52
CA THR A 159 7.86 2.29 -6.48
C THR A 159 8.83 1.13 -6.25
N GLY A 160 8.90 0.24 -7.23
CA GLY A 160 9.74 -0.94 -7.22
C GLY A 160 11.17 -0.68 -7.68
N ALA A 161 12.00 -1.71 -7.54
CA ALA A 161 13.40 -1.73 -7.89
C ALA A 161 13.68 -1.18 -9.30
N GLY A 162 14.75 -0.39 -9.43
CA GLY A 162 15.16 0.19 -10.71
C GLY A 162 14.27 1.30 -11.27
N SER A 163 13.18 1.63 -10.60
CA SER A 163 12.33 2.77 -10.97
C SER A 163 12.99 4.09 -10.60
N ARG A 164 12.68 5.14 -11.38
CA ARG A 164 13.10 6.51 -11.04
C ARG A 164 12.09 7.16 -10.11
N PHE A 165 12.60 7.85 -9.10
CA PHE A 165 11.77 8.67 -8.21
C PHE A 165 11.26 9.92 -8.92
N PHE A 166 10.18 10.46 -8.39
CA PHE A 166 9.69 11.78 -8.76
C PHE A 166 10.68 12.88 -8.34
N LEU A 167 11.30 12.71 -7.17
CA LEU A 167 12.14 13.72 -6.55
C LEU A 167 13.51 13.93 -7.20
N ASN A 168 14.06 12.93 -7.88
CA ASN A 168 15.39 13.00 -8.48
C ASN A 168 15.57 12.00 -9.64
N ASN A 169 16.44 12.35 -10.58
CA ASN A 169 16.92 11.44 -11.60
C ASN A 169 17.90 10.43 -10.97
N VAL A 170 17.48 9.16 -10.93
CA VAL A 170 18.25 7.98 -10.50
C VAL A 170 18.54 7.95 -8.99
N SER A 171 17.68 7.25 -8.26
CA SER A 171 18.02 6.79 -6.91
C SER A 171 18.96 5.59 -7.03
N THR A 172 20.18 5.77 -6.55
CA THR A 172 21.12 4.66 -6.36
C THR A 172 20.56 3.60 -5.41
N GLU A 173 19.64 4.00 -4.54
CA GLU A 173 19.07 3.19 -3.47
C GLU A 173 18.03 2.18 -3.98
N LEU A 174 17.38 2.46 -5.12
CA LEU A 174 16.62 1.48 -5.89
C LEU A 174 17.41 0.84 -7.04
N SER A 175 18.59 1.39 -7.35
CA SER A 175 19.51 0.77 -8.29
C SER A 175 20.11 -0.50 -7.68
N ASN A 176 20.42 -1.48 -8.54
CA ASN A 176 21.10 -2.74 -8.14
C ASN A 176 20.41 -3.57 -7.05
N CYS A 177 19.10 -3.44 -6.88
CA CYS A 177 18.29 -4.30 -6.01
C CYS A 177 17.23 -5.06 -6.82
N SER A 178 16.66 -6.10 -6.23
CA SER A 178 15.54 -6.86 -6.80
C SER A 178 14.19 -6.37 -6.28
N ASP A 179 13.16 -6.47 -7.11
CA ASP A 179 11.79 -6.19 -6.70
C ASP A 179 11.28 -7.23 -5.69
N ILE A 180 10.31 -6.84 -4.86
CA ILE A 180 9.44 -7.80 -4.16
C ILE A 180 8.42 -8.40 -5.13
N SER A 181 7.73 -9.47 -4.72
CA SER A 181 6.68 -10.03 -5.58
C SER A 181 5.53 -9.04 -5.78
N PRO A 182 4.79 -9.11 -6.91
CA PRO A 182 3.65 -8.23 -7.14
C PRO A 182 2.58 -8.31 -6.04
N GLN A 183 2.32 -9.51 -5.51
CA GLN A 183 1.35 -9.72 -4.43
C GLN A 183 1.81 -9.06 -3.13
N GLU A 184 3.11 -9.12 -2.84
CA GLU A 184 3.66 -8.46 -1.66
C GLU A 184 3.62 -6.93 -1.80
N ALA A 185 3.91 -6.41 -3.00
CA ALA A 185 3.77 -4.98 -3.30
C ALA A 185 2.33 -4.48 -3.17
N VAL A 186 1.33 -5.26 -3.61
CA VAL A 186 -0.08 -4.95 -3.38
C VAL A 186 -0.36 -4.87 -1.88
N ARG A 187 0.04 -5.87 -1.08
CA ARG A 187 -0.17 -5.86 0.38
C ARG A 187 0.45 -4.64 1.07
N VAL A 188 1.69 -4.30 0.72
CA VAL A 188 2.36 -3.10 1.23
C VAL A 188 1.54 -1.85 0.90
N TRP A 189 1.11 -1.71 -0.36
CA TRP A 189 0.42 -0.52 -0.80
C TRP A 189 -1.02 -0.41 -0.25
N GLU A 190 -1.71 -1.54 -0.07
CA GLU A 190 -3.01 -1.63 0.61
C GLU A 190 -2.91 -1.32 2.11
N SER A 191 -1.72 -1.50 2.70
CA SER A 191 -1.49 -1.22 4.12
C SER A 191 -1.26 0.26 4.46
N LEU A 192 -1.24 1.16 3.46
CA LEU A 192 -0.99 2.58 3.71
C LEU A 192 -2.01 3.15 4.71
N ARG A 193 -1.50 3.87 5.71
CA ARG A 193 -2.27 4.66 6.67
C ARG A 193 -1.64 6.03 6.85
N TYR A 194 -2.44 7.01 7.24
CA TYR A 194 -1.90 8.32 7.57
C TYR A 194 -1.09 8.26 8.86
N LEU A 195 0.05 8.93 8.85
CA LEU A 195 0.84 9.18 10.04
C LEU A 195 0.01 10.04 11.01
N PRO A 196 -0.14 9.62 12.28
CA PRO A 196 -1.01 10.28 13.26
C PRO A 196 -0.45 11.59 13.81
#